data_AF-A0A067SXR3-F1
#
_entry.id   AF-A0A067SXR3-F1
#
_cell.length_a   1.000
_cell.length_b   1.000
_cell.length_c   1.000
_cell.angle_alpha   90.00
_cell.angle_beta   90.00
_cell.angle_gamma   90.00
#
_symmetry.space_group_name_H-M   'P 1'
#
loop_
_entity.id
_entity.type
_entity.pdbx_description
1 polymer ?
#
loop_
_entity_poly.entity_id
_entity_poly.type
_entity_poly.pdbx_seq_one_letter_code
_entity_poly.pdbx_strand_id
1 'polypeptide(L)'
;MKLFNLAGTVTVIASLAVGVASVVLPGADTPLFYLVASSSNAPSNLLPLRLNGGAGGYATLTGTAAIGKFYFYQGRLTAQDPAGITTYRPLIGSVLGSTGCSTYGSLGFVQGSSSDKCARYDGFQIQSNTENSQLGAMLVVNYVGGFYACGSGQDVWYKLAAGDGPTGCSPISLYTVPVVA
;
A
#
# COMPACT_ATOMS: atom_id res chain seq x y z
N MET A 1 59.62 36.06 4.78
CA MET A 1 58.16 36.32 4.71
C MET A 1 57.65 35.98 3.32
N LYS A 2 56.86 34.91 3.19
CA LYS A 2 56.02 34.61 2.02
C LYS A 2 54.70 34.04 2.55
N LEU A 3 53.62 34.80 2.41
CA LEU A 3 52.25 34.34 2.68
C LEU A 3 51.81 33.45 1.50
N PHE A 4 51.36 32.24 1.79
CA PHE A 4 50.62 31.42 0.83
C PHE A 4 49.13 31.58 1.11
N ASN A 5 48.46 32.31 0.22
CA ASN A 5 47.01 32.30 0.07
C ASN A 5 46.60 30.95 -0.53
N LEU A 6 45.84 30.14 0.21
CA LEU A 6 45.00 29.09 -0.38
C LEU A 6 43.53 29.51 -0.24
N ALA A 7 43.01 30.12 -1.30
CA ALA A 7 41.58 30.21 -1.51
C ALA A 7 41.08 28.82 -1.90
N GLY A 8 40.51 28.09 -0.92
CA GLY A 8 39.85 26.82 -1.15
C GLY A 8 38.51 27.05 -1.85
N THR A 9 38.43 26.64 -3.11
CA THR A 9 37.23 26.65 -3.94
C THR A 9 36.14 25.77 -3.30
N VAL A 10 35.05 26.38 -2.85
CA VAL A 10 33.84 25.68 -2.41
C VAL A 10 33.10 25.24 -3.67
N THR A 11 33.27 23.98 -4.07
CA THR A 11 32.47 23.37 -5.14
C THR A 11 31.07 23.09 -4.59
N VAL A 12 30.11 23.97 -4.91
CA VAL A 12 28.69 23.70 -4.65
C VAL A 12 28.26 22.60 -5.63
N ILE A 13 28.12 21.38 -5.13
CA ILE A 13 27.41 20.32 -5.85
C ILE A 13 25.94 20.73 -5.84
N ALA A 14 25.50 21.40 -6.90
CA ALA A 14 24.08 21.59 -7.17
C ALA A 14 23.51 20.20 -7.46
N SER A 15 22.90 19.58 -6.44
CA SER A 15 22.07 18.40 -6.60
C SER A 15 20.95 18.75 -7.57
N LEU A 16 21.01 18.20 -8.80
CA LEU A 16 19.86 18.22 -9.70
C LEU A 16 18.74 17.46 -9.00
N ALA A 17 17.77 18.21 -8.46
CA ALA A 17 16.44 17.69 -8.20
C ALA A 17 15.85 17.33 -9.57
N VAL A 18 16.11 16.12 -10.05
CA VAL A 18 15.41 15.58 -11.20
C VAL A 18 13.96 15.50 -10.76
N GLY A 19 13.13 16.41 -11.28
CA GLY A 19 11.71 16.44 -11.00
C GLY A 19 11.09 15.15 -11.52
N VAL A 20 10.91 14.17 -10.65
CA VAL A 20 10.15 12.97 -10.95
C VAL A 20 8.69 13.36 -11.09
N ALA A 21 8.20 13.41 -12.33
CA ALA A 21 6.79 13.62 -12.61
C ALA A 21 6.03 12.35 -12.25
N SER A 22 5.09 12.47 -11.31
CA SER A 22 4.17 11.37 -10.99
C SER A 22 3.07 11.27 -12.05
N VAL A 23 2.65 10.05 -12.35
CA VAL A 23 1.55 9.81 -13.29
C VAL A 23 0.23 10.20 -12.63
N VAL A 24 -0.52 11.15 -13.19
CA VAL A 24 -1.86 11.52 -12.73
C VAL A 24 -2.88 11.06 -13.76
N LEU A 25 -3.78 10.15 -13.36
CA LEU A 25 -4.88 9.73 -14.22
C LEU A 25 -5.93 10.85 -14.31
N PRO A 26 -6.59 11.05 -15.47
CA PRO A 26 -7.66 12.03 -15.60
C PRO A 26 -8.76 11.84 -14.55
N GLY A 27 -9.05 12.90 -13.80
CA GLY A 27 -10.08 12.90 -12.74
C GLY A 27 -9.67 12.25 -11.42
N ALA A 28 -8.46 11.71 -11.28
CA ALA A 28 -7.96 11.18 -10.02
C ALA A 28 -7.69 12.30 -9.00
N ASP A 29 -8.03 12.06 -7.73
CA ASP A 29 -7.76 12.96 -6.62
C ASP A 29 -6.28 12.91 -6.19
N THR A 30 -5.59 11.81 -6.48
CA THR A 30 -4.17 11.63 -6.21
C THR A 30 -3.43 11.13 -7.43
N PRO A 31 -2.12 11.39 -7.55
CA PRO A 31 -1.27 10.67 -8.49
C PRO A 31 -1.32 9.17 -8.24
N LEU A 32 -0.93 8.40 -9.24
CA LEU A 32 -0.79 6.96 -9.19
C LEU A 32 0.39 6.59 -8.26
N PHE A 33 0.18 5.60 -7.40
CA PHE A 33 1.19 5.11 -6.47
C PHE A 33 1.16 3.58 -6.36
N TYR A 34 2.29 3.00 -6.01
CA TYR A 34 2.40 1.64 -5.49
C TYR A 34 2.15 1.64 -3.98
N LEU A 35 1.68 0.52 -3.44
CA LEU A 35 1.71 0.26 -2.00
C LEU A 35 2.87 -0.70 -1.73
N VAL A 36 3.77 -0.32 -0.84
CA VAL A 36 4.95 -1.12 -0.47
C VAL A 36 4.92 -1.40 1.02
N ALA A 37 5.05 -2.67 1.39
CA ALA A 37 5.08 -3.10 2.77
C ALA A 37 6.38 -2.67 3.46
N SER A 38 6.26 -2.22 4.70
CA SER A 38 7.35 -2.02 5.65
C SER A 38 7.06 -2.85 6.88
N SER A 39 8.04 -3.65 7.32
CA SER A 39 7.91 -4.56 8.45
C SER A 39 9.25 -4.82 9.13
N SER A 40 9.22 -5.16 10.41
CA SER A 40 10.38 -5.74 11.11
C SER A 40 10.64 -7.20 10.71
N ASN A 41 9.65 -7.86 10.08
CA ASN A 41 9.81 -9.20 9.53
C ASN A 41 10.43 -9.12 8.13
N ALA A 42 11.66 -9.60 7.97
CA ALA A 42 12.41 -9.48 6.71
C ALA A 42 11.66 -10.07 5.49
N PRO A 43 11.04 -11.26 5.56
CA PRO A 43 10.21 -11.81 4.48
C PRO A 43 9.07 -10.92 3.96
N SER A 44 8.56 -9.98 4.75
CA SER A 44 7.45 -9.08 4.35
C SER A 44 7.87 -7.62 4.17
N ASN A 45 9.17 -7.32 4.31
CA ASN A 45 9.66 -5.96 4.28
C ASN A 45 10.08 -5.52 2.86
N LEU A 46 9.72 -4.29 2.50
CA LEU A 46 9.99 -3.65 1.21
C LEU A 46 9.47 -4.41 0.00
N LEU A 47 8.36 -5.13 0.17
CA LEU A 47 7.69 -5.86 -0.91
C LEU A 47 6.47 -5.08 -1.42
N PRO A 48 6.26 -5.01 -2.75
CA PRO A 48 5.10 -4.36 -3.32
C PRO A 48 3.83 -5.19 -3.12
N LEU A 49 2.71 -4.51 -2.87
CA LEU A 49 1.40 -5.14 -2.82
C LEU A 49 0.96 -5.55 -4.23
N ARG A 50 0.57 -6.81 -4.38
CA ARG A 50 -0.01 -7.36 -5.60
C ARG A 50 -1.51 -7.50 -5.43
N LEU A 51 -2.26 -7.27 -6.52
CA LEU A 51 -3.73 -7.25 -6.48
C LEU A 51 -4.34 -8.63 -6.21
N ASN A 52 -3.64 -9.70 -6.58
CA ASN A 52 -4.04 -11.08 -6.42
C ASN A 52 -2.81 -11.99 -6.30
N GLY A 53 -3.06 -13.30 -6.12
CA GLY A 53 -2.02 -14.32 -5.97
C GLY A 53 -1.92 -14.91 -4.56
N GLY A 54 -2.57 -14.28 -3.58
CA GLY A 54 -2.75 -14.86 -2.24
C GLY A 54 -3.89 -15.87 -2.20
N ALA A 55 -4.11 -16.47 -1.02
CA ALA A 55 -5.19 -17.43 -0.81
C ALA A 55 -6.55 -16.86 -1.24
N GLY A 56 -7.32 -17.63 -2.01
CA GLY A 56 -8.64 -17.21 -2.51
C GLY A 56 -8.61 -16.08 -3.56
N GLY A 57 -7.45 -15.79 -4.14
CA GLY A 57 -7.30 -14.70 -5.13
C GLY A 57 -7.11 -13.31 -4.52
N TYR A 58 -6.92 -13.23 -3.20
CA TYR A 58 -6.71 -11.99 -2.46
C TYR A 58 -5.29 -11.43 -2.63
N ALA A 59 -5.05 -10.25 -2.08
CA ALA A 59 -3.80 -9.54 -2.18
C ALA A 59 -2.67 -10.24 -1.40
N THR A 60 -1.46 -10.11 -1.92
CA THR A 60 -0.25 -10.73 -1.36
C THR A 60 0.96 -9.81 -1.59
N LEU A 61 2.00 -9.99 -0.78
CA LEU A 61 3.31 -9.35 -0.98
C LEU A 61 4.26 -10.19 -1.86
N THR A 62 3.94 -11.46 -2.11
CA THR A 62 4.79 -12.39 -2.88
C THR A 62 4.10 -12.90 -4.14
N GLY A 63 4.76 -13.78 -4.90
CA GLY A 63 4.24 -14.31 -6.15
C GLY A 63 4.56 -13.45 -7.37
N THR A 64 3.92 -13.77 -8.49
CA THR A 64 4.26 -13.26 -9.84
C THR A 64 3.16 -12.39 -10.47
N ALA A 65 2.00 -12.25 -9.81
CA ALA A 65 0.91 -11.41 -10.26
C ALA A 65 1.31 -9.94 -10.42
N ALA A 66 0.54 -9.14 -11.16
CA ALA A 66 0.86 -7.73 -11.33
C ALA A 66 0.92 -6.97 -9.99
N ILE A 67 1.93 -6.10 -9.86
CA ILE A 67 2.01 -5.14 -8.76
C ILE A 67 0.85 -4.15 -8.92
N GLY A 68 0.11 -3.91 -7.84
CA GLY A 68 -1.02 -2.99 -7.86
C GLY A 68 -0.56 -1.54 -8.02
N LYS A 69 -1.23 -0.83 -8.93
CA LYS A 69 -1.12 0.62 -9.07
C LYS A 69 -2.42 1.23 -8.57
N PHE A 70 -2.32 2.18 -7.64
CA PHE A 70 -3.44 2.69 -6.88
C PHE A 70 -3.53 4.20 -6.99
N TYR A 71 -4.75 4.72 -6.87
CA TYR A 71 -5.03 6.15 -6.81
C TYR A 71 -6.34 6.36 -6.05
N PHE A 72 -6.60 7.59 -5.60
CA PHE A 72 -7.92 7.96 -5.10
C PHE A 72 -8.75 8.60 -6.21
N TYR A 73 -10.03 8.23 -6.26
CA TYR A 73 -11.02 8.83 -7.14
C TYR A 73 -12.31 9.03 -6.35
N GLN A 74 -12.78 10.27 -6.28
CA GLN A 74 -13.94 10.67 -5.47
C GLN A 74 -13.82 10.21 -4.01
N GLY A 75 -12.64 10.36 -3.43
CA GLY A 75 -12.32 9.99 -2.04
C GLY A 75 -12.22 8.49 -1.78
N ARG A 76 -12.22 7.65 -2.83
CA ARG A 76 -12.14 6.19 -2.70
C ARG A 76 -10.86 5.63 -3.30
N LEU A 77 -10.17 4.78 -2.54
CA LEU A 77 -9.04 4.02 -3.04
C LEU A 77 -9.51 3.15 -4.22
N THR A 78 -8.77 3.23 -5.32
CA THR A 78 -9.04 2.52 -6.56
C THR A 78 -7.74 1.89 -7.05
N ALA A 79 -7.81 0.65 -7.52
CA ALA A 79 -6.70 -0.02 -8.18
C ALA A 79 -6.90 -0.01 -9.68
N GLN A 80 -5.87 0.39 -10.43
CA GLN A 80 -5.87 0.32 -11.88
C GLN A 80 -5.78 -1.14 -12.33
N ASP A 81 -6.60 -1.51 -13.30
CA ASP A 81 -6.47 -2.80 -13.98
C ASP A 81 -5.15 -2.85 -14.76
N PRO A 82 -4.28 -3.86 -14.54
CA PRO A 82 -3.05 -4.02 -15.31
C PRO A 82 -3.30 -4.14 -16.83
N ALA A 83 -4.47 -4.64 -17.24
CA ALA A 83 -4.87 -4.70 -18.65
C ALA A 83 -5.47 -3.38 -19.18
N GLY A 84 -5.74 -2.42 -18.30
CA GLY A 84 -6.24 -1.08 -18.65
C GLY A 84 -7.72 -1.00 -19.05
N ILE A 85 -8.48 -2.08 -18.85
CA ILE A 85 -9.88 -2.16 -19.32
C ILE A 85 -10.85 -1.59 -18.27
N THR A 86 -10.59 -1.83 -16.99
CA THR A 86 -11.48 -1.45 -15.89
C THR A 86 -10.69 -0.97 -14.66
N THR A 87 -11.36 -0.87 -13.52
CA THR A 87 -10.75 -0.58 -12.22
C THR A 87 -11.19 -1.61 -11.19
N TYR A 88 -10.32 -1.89 -10.23
CA TYR A 88 -10.64 -2.72 -9.09
C TYR A 88 -10.98 -1.86 -7.88
N ARG A 89 -12.04 -2.25 -7.16
CA ARG A 89 -12.39 -1.68 -5.86
C ARG A 89 -11.73 -2.51 -4.76
N PRO A 90 -11.09 -1.88 -3.75
CA PRO A 90 -10.57 -2.60 -2.60
C PRO A 90 -11.73 -3.18 -1.77
N LEU A 91 -11.45 -4.30 -1.11
CA LEU A 91 -12.31 -4.85 -0.09
C LEU A 91 -11.51 -5.52 1.02
N ILE A 92 -12.10 -5.58 2.20
CA ILE A 92 -11.71 -6.51 3.26
C ILE A 92 -12.73 -7.64 3.26
N GLY A 93 -12.29 -8.84 2.88
CA GLY A 93 -13.10 -10.06 2.84
C GLY A 93 -13.23 -10.63 4.24
N SER A 94 -14.12 -10.05 5.04
CA SER A 94 -14.37 -10.51 6.41
C SER A 94 -15.06 -11.87 6.40
N VAL A 95 -14.77 -12.70 7.40
CA VAL A 95 -15.34 -14.03 7.54
C VAL A 95 -16.71 -13.95 8.22
N LEU A 96 -17.73 -14.60 7.66
CA LEU A 96 -19.02 -14.76 8.31
C LEU A 96 -18.93 -15.85 9.39
N GLY A 97 -18.98 -15.44 10.66
CA GLY A 97 -19.07 -16.32 11.82
C GLY A 97 -20.51 -16.50 12.31
N SER A 98 -20.67 -17.28 13.39
CA SER A 98 -21.98 -17.54 14.02
C SER A 98 -22.63 -16.29 14.64
N THR A 99 -21.84 -15.27 14.98
CA THR A 99 -22.30 -14.01 15.57
C THR A 99 -22.31 -12.84 14.58
N GLY A 100 -22.04 -13.10 13.29
CA GLY A 100 -21.96 -12.08 12.25
C GLY A 100 -20.58 -11.98 11.60
N CYS A 101 -20.31 -10.85 10.93
CA CYS A 101 -19.07 -10.62 10.21
C CYS A 101 -17.89 -10.37 11.16
N SER A 102 -16.73 -10.98 10.87
CA SER A 102 -15.52 -10.79 11.65
C SER A 102 -14.93 -9.37 11.54
N THR A 103 -14.20 -8.97 12.58
CA THR A 103 -13.45 -7.71 12.66
C THR A 103 -12.21 -7.67 11.75
N TYR A 104 -11.73 -8.85 11.33
CA TYR A 104 -10.59 -9.06 10.44
C TYR A 104 -11.03 -9.64 9.10
N GLY A 105 -10.16 -9.59 8.09
CA GLY A 105 -10.38 -10.22 6.78
C GLY A 105 -9.21 -10.01 5.83
N SER A 106 -9.17 -10.78 4.75
CA SER A 106 -8.15 -10.64 3.71
C SER A 106 -8.36 -9.35 2.93
N LEU A 107 -7.28 -8.61 2.65
CA LEU A 107 -7.31 -7.49 1.72
C LEU A 107 -7.41 -8.04 0.30
N GLY A 108 -8.39 -7.56 -0.46
CA GLY A 108 -8.64 -7.99 -1.83
C GLY A 108 -9.05 -6.84 -2.73
N PHE A 109 -9.12 -7.14 -4.02
CA PHE A 109 -9.46 -6.19 -5.07
C PHE A 109 -10.38 -6.87 -6.07
N VAL A 110 -11.56 -6.29 -6.31
CA VAL A 110 -12.58 -6.89 -7.20
C VAL A 110 -13.03 -5.92 -8.28
N GLN A 111 -13.34 -6.47 -9.45
CA GLN A 111 -14.10 -5.78 -10.48
C GLN A 111 -15.59 -5.98 -10.19
N GLY A 112 -16.34 -4.90 -9.99
CA GLY A 112 -17.77 -4.97 -9.68
C GLY A 112 -18.04 -5.28 -8.19
N SER A 113 -18.59 -6.45 -7.90
CA SER A 113 -19.03 -6.84 -6.55
C SER A 113 -18.44 -8.19 -6.11
N SER A 114 -18.28 -8.35 -4.80
CA SER A 114 -17.95 -9.63 -4.16
C SER A 114 -19.20 -10.40 -3.77
N SER A 115 -19.14 -11.72 -3.84
CA SER A 115 -20.16 -12.63 -3.28
C SER A 115 -20.06 -12.77 -1.76
N ASP A 116 -18.98 -12.25 -1.16
CA ASP A 116 -18.81 -12.20 0.30
C ASP A 116 -19.78 -11.18 0.90
N LYS A 117 -20.75 -11.68 1.67
CA LYS A 117 -21.76 -10.89 2.37
C LYS A 117 -21.16 -9.98 3.46
N CYS A 118 -19.94 -10.26 3.89
CA CYS A 118 -19.19 -9.51 4.88
C CYS A 118 -18.12 -8.61 4.26
N ALA A 119 -18.06 -8.49 2.94
CA ALA A 119 -17.10 -7.63 2.26
C ALA A 119 -17.29 -6.16 2.69
N ARG A 120 -16.22 -5.58 3.24
CA ARG A 120 -16.16 -4.16 3.58
C ARG A 120 -15.35 -3.42 2.53
N TYR A 121 -15.94 -2.42 1.90
CA TYR A 121 -15.30 -1.73 0.77
C TYR A 121 -14.87 -0.29 1.06
N ASP A 122 -15.28 0.25 2.22
CA ASP A 122 -15.11 1.65 2.55
C ASP A 122 -14.18 1.82 3.77
N GLY A 123 -13.70 3.05 3.97
CA GLY A 123 -12.80 3.41 5.06
C GLY A 123 -11.31 3.42 4.70
N PHE A 124 -10.94 3.00 3.49
CA PHE A 124 -9.57 3.11 3.00
C PHE A 124 -9.17 4.58 2.81
N GLN A 125 -8.09 4.98 3.47
CA GLN A 125 -7.56 6.34 3.47
C GLN A 125 -6.04 6.29 3.44
N ILE A 126 -5.41 7.41 3.11
CA ILE A 126 -3.96 7.58 3.26
C ILE A 126 -3.68 8.58 4.38
N GLN A 127 -2.76 8.22 5.26
CA GLN A 127 -2.30 9.04 6.36
C GLN A 127 -0.84 9.42 6.15
N SER A 128 -0.59 10.70 5.95
CA SER A 128 0.79 11.22 5.86
C SER A 128 1.52 10.99 7.19
N ASN A 129 2.78 10.57 7.12
CA ASN A 129 3.62 10.53 8.30
C ASN A 129 4.06 11.95 8.66
N THR A 130 3.54 12.47 9.78
CA THR A 130 3.83 13.83 10.24
C THR A 130 5.27 14.01 10.72
N GLU A 131 5.95 12.93 11.13
CA GLU A 131 7.31 12.95 11.64
C GLU A 131 8.36 12.82 10.52
N ASN A 132 7.96 12.29 9.37
CA ASN A 132 8.83 12.17 8.21
C ASN A 132 8.04 12.28 6.91
N SER A 133 7.86 13.52 6.44
CA SER A 133 7.17 13.82 5.18
C SER A 133 7.91 13.36 3.93
N GLN A 134 9.15 12.85 4.07
CA GLN A 134 9.88 12.22 2.97
C GLN A 134 9.44 10.77 2.76
N LEU A 135 8.88 10.13 3.80
CA LEU A 135 8.21 8.85 3.64
C LEU A 135 6.84 9.09 2.99
N GLY A 136 6.44 8.18 2.10
CA GLY A 136 5.10 8.22 1.53
C GLY A 136 4.01 8.15 2.60
N ALA A 137 2.76 8.35 2.19
CA ALA A 137 1.62 8.21 3.08
C ALA A 137 1.34 6.72 3.36
N MET A 138 0.87 6.39 4.55
CA MET A 138 0.49 5.02 4.91
C MET A 138 -0.98 4.76 4.58
N LEU A 139 -1.30 3.62 4.00
CA LEU A 139 -2.68 3.17 3.85
C LEU A 139 -3.24 2.77 5.23
N VAL A 140 -4.42 3.29 5.55
CA VAL A 140 -5.17 3.00 6.77
C VAL A 140 -6.62 2.68 6.46
N VAL A 141 -7.31 2.01 7.40
CA VAL A 141 -8.75 1.74 7.32
C VAL A 141 -9.43 2.35 8.53
N ASN A 142 -10.19 3.44 8.33
CA ASN A 142 -10.88 4.19 9.38
C ASN A 142 -9.99 4.58 10.59
N TYR A 143 -8.67 4.68 10.38
CA TYR A 143 -7.66 4.95 11.43
C TYR A 143 -7.68 3.96 12.61
N VAL A 144 -8.21 2.75 12.41
CA VAL A 144 -8.24 1.68 13.42
C VAL A 144 -7.61 0.41 12.86
N GLY A 145 -7.16 -0.49 13.75
CA GLY A 145 -6.55 -1.76 13.37
C GLY A 145 -5.21 -1.61 12.63
N GLY A 146 -4.86 -2.62 11.83
CA GLY A 146 -3.65 -2.63 11.05
C GLY A 146 -3.60 -3.75 10.01
N PHE A 147 -2.62 -3.68 9.12
CA PHE A 147 -2.36 -4.71 8.12
C PHE A 147 -1.32 -5.71 8.63
N TYR A 148 -1.47 -6.95 8.19
CA TYR A 148 -0.63 -8.07 8.56
C TYR A 148 -0.33 -8.93 7.35
N ALA A 149 0.91 -9.39 7.20
CA ALA A 149 1.27 -10.40 6.23
C ALA A 149 1.24 -11.77 6.91
N CYS A 150 0.46 -12.71 6.36
CA CYS A 150 0.16 -14.00 6.96
C CYS A 150 0.68 -15.16 6.12
N GLY A 151 1.21 -16.18 6.79
CA GLY A 151 1.66 -17.42 6.15
C GLY A 151 2.89 -17.25 5.25
N SER A 152 3.29 -18.34 4.58
CA SER A 152 4.43 -18.33 3.67
C SER A 152 4.19 -17.52 2.40
N GLY A 153 2.92 -17.40 1.97
CA GLY A 153 2.51 -16.57 0.85
C GLY A 153 2.53 -15.07 1.14
N GLN A 154 2.72 -14.64 2.40
CA GLN A 154 2.63 -13.23 2.79
C GLN A 154 1.30 -12.60 2.33
N ASP A 155 0.20 -13.33 2.53
CA ASP A 155 -1.14 -12.87 2.21
C ASP A 155 -1.47 -11.68 3.11
N VAL A 156 -2.06 -10.64 2.53
CA VAL A 156 -2.31 -9.41 3.28
C VAL A 156 -3.69 -9.45 3.92
N TRP A 157 -3.71 -9.29 5.24
CA TRP A 157 -4.92 -9.27 6.05
C TRP A 157 -5.04 -7.93 6.77
N TYR A 158 -6.26 -7.45 6.92
CA TYR A 158 -6.59 -6.39 7.86
C TYR A 158 -7.13 -7.03 9.15
N LYS A 159 -6.66 -6.55 10.29
CA LYS A 159 -7.13 -6.99 11.61
C LYS A 159 -7.40 -5.78 12.50
N LEU A 160 -8.53 -5.78 13.20
CA LEU A 160 -8.85 -4.73 14.16
C LEU A 160 -8.00 -4.87 15.44
N ALA A 161 -7.85 -6.10 15.94
CA ALA A 161 -6.90 -6.44 17.00
C ALA A 161 -5.86 -7.45 16.50
N ALA A 162 -4.63 -7.39 17.01
CA ALA A 162 -3.54 -8.25 16.54
C ALA A 162 -3.83 -9.76 16.71
N GLY A 163 -4.57 -10.13 17.75
CA GLY A 163 -4.98 -11.50 18.04
C GLY A 163 -6.14 -12.02 17.19
N ASP A 164 -6.76 -11.17 16.38
CA ASP A 164 -7.89 -11.57 15.53
C ASP A 164 -7.44 -12.41 14.33
N GLY A 165 -8.25 -13.38 13.93
CA GLY A 165 -8.09 -14.10 12.67
C GLY A 165 -6.90 -15.06 12.62
N PRO A 166 -6.30 -15.26 11.44
CA PRO A 166 -5.30 -16.31 11.26
C PRO A 166 -4.05 -16.04 12.11
N THR A 167 -3.44 -17.11 12.60
CA THR A 167 -2.15 -17.05 13.31
C THR A 167 -0.99 -17.05 12.31
N GLY A 168 0.23 -16.82 12.80
CA GLY A 168 1.42 -16.79 11.93
C GLY A 168 1.47 -15.56 11.02
N CYS A 169 1.00 -14.42 11.52
CA CYS A 169 1.02 -13.15 10.81
C CYS A 169 2.01 -12.18 11.45
N SER A 170 2.68 -11.37 10.63
CA SER A 170 3.54 -10.28 11.07
C SER A 170 2.91 -8.93 10.69
N PRO A 171 2.95 -7.92 11.58
CA PRO A 171 2.41 -6.59 11.26
C PRO A 171 3.20 -5.96 10.11
N ILE A 172 2.47 -5.28 9.23
CA ILE A 172 3.04 -4.53 8.11
C ILE A 172 2.37 -3.14 8.02
N SER A 173 3.14 -2.16 7.56
CA SER A 173 2.63 -0.86 7.13
C SER A 173 2.72 -0.78 5.61
N LEU A 174 1.65 -0.36 4.94
CA LEU A 174 1.63 -0.22 3.48
C LEU A 174 1.82 1.26 3.12
N TYR A 175 3.01 1.63 2.65
CA TYR A 175 3.35 3.00 2.28
C TYR A 175 3.18 3.28 0.79
N THR A 176 2.74 4.49 0.45
CA THR A 176 2.66 4.93 -0.94
C THR A 176 4.04 5.21 -1.51
N VAL A 177 4.29 4.74 -2.72
CA VAL A 177 5.48 5.07 -3.51
C VAL A 177 5.01 5.59 -4.86
N PRO A 178 5.34 6.83 -5.27
CA PRO A 178 4.85 7.39 -6.53
C PRO A 178 5.19 6.51 -7.74
N VAL A 179 4.25 6.35 -8.66
CA VAL A 179 4.55 5.84 -10.00
C VAL A 179 5.08 6.99 -10.83
N VAL A 180 6.33 6.87 -11.28
CA VAL A 180 6.99 7.86 -12.12
C VAL A 180 6.80 7.53 -13.61
N ALA A 181 6.67 8.58 -14.43
CA ALA A 181 6.58 8.49 -15.89
C ALA A 181 7.96 8.41 -16.55
#